data_AF-A0A1G7QI69-F1
#
_entry.id   AF-A0A1G7QI69-F1
#
_cell.length_a   1.000
_cell.length_b   1.000
_cell.length_c   1.000
_cell.angle_alpha   90.00
_cell.angle_beta   90.00
_cell.angle_gamma   90.00
#
_symmetry.space_group_name_H-M   'P 1'
#
loop_
_entity.id
_entity.type
_entity.pdbx_description
1 polymer ?
#
loop_
_entity_poly.entity_id
_entity_poly.type
_entity_poly.pdbx_seq_one_letter_code
_entity_poly.pdbx_strand_id
1 'polypeptide(L)'
;MSDAAQTPSPVELLLPLGHSLGLDADRGAVQVRLGADVEELGLAEFAVWSLAHGDPAGGDAPWGTAGVLAAADQAGLAGAEEHLGSLVGRGLLARVEPGGPSARDLADRVRLLPLTTGRGNTAQQPLVYRLGTADHLLAVASSTTYDLVAWAHLETSLWRACAAAAAVAARAGATDPGLVEPEELLTGLLTALHALLATGAVCLDTWGVAA
;
A
#
# COMPACT_ATOMS: atom_id res chain seq x y z
N MET A 1 -30.01 -22.44 -19.10
CA MET A 1 -29.74 -21.95 -17.73
C MET A 1 -28.43 -21.21 -17.80
N SER A 2 -28.51 -19.89 -17.95
CA SER A 2 -27.34 -19.01 -18.04
C SER A 2 -26.81 -18.82 -16.63
N ASP A 3 -25.61 -19.33 -16.37
CA ASP A 3 -24.86 -19.03 -15.16
C ASP A 3 -24.37 -17.59 -15.35
N ALA A 4 -25.09 -16.63 -14.74
CA ALA A 4 -24.62 -15.26 -14.70
C ALA A 4 -23.36 -15.29 -13.83
N ALA A 5 -22.20 -15.04 -14.45
CA ALA A 5 -20.95 -14.87 -13.73
C ALA A 5 -21.18 -13.84 -12.62
N GLN A 6 -21.24 -14.32 -11.39
CA GLN A 6 -21.34 -13.49 -10.20
C GLN A 6 -20.07 -12.64 -10.21
N THR A 7 -20.18 -11.36 -10.53
CA THR A 7 -19.07 -10.42 -10.36
C THR A 7 -18.63 -10.56 -8.90
N PRO A 8 -17.37 -10.94 -8.62
CA PRO A 8 -16.92 -11.09 -7.25
C PRO A 8 -17.14 -9.75 -6.55
N SER A 9 -17.76 -9.78 -5.36
CA SER A 9 -17.90 -8.60 -4.53
C SER A 9 -16.51 -7.98 -4.32
N PRO A 10 -16.39 -6.65 -4.35
CA PRO A 10 -15.11 -5.99 -4.13
C PRO A 10 -14.53 -6.44 -2.79
N VAL A 11 -13.24 -6.79 -2.80
CA VAL A 11 -12.55 -7.26 -1.60
C VAL A 11 -11.91 -6.06 -0.90
N GLU A 12 -12.28 -5.83 0.36
CA GLU A 12 -11.67 -4.80 1.19
C GLU A 12 -10.19 -5.12 1.45
N LEU A 13 -9.33 -4.12 1.26
CA LEU A 13 -7.96 -4.08 1.75
C LEU A 13 -7.87 -3.15 2.95
N LEU A 14 -7.02 -3.51 3.92
CA LEU A 14 -6.63 -2.63 5.02
C LEU A 14 -5.19 -2.18 4.81
N LEU A 15 -5.00 -0.88 4.60
CA LEU A 15 -3.70 -0.31 4.25
C LEU A 15 -3.14 0.55 5.39
N PRO A 16 -1.89 0.31 5.82
CA PRO A 16 -1.19 1.16 6.77
C PRO A 16 -0.75 2.45 6.10
N LEU A 17 -0.99 3.57 6.79
CA LEU A 17 -0.52 4.88 6.42
C LEU A 17 0.56 5.33 7.42
N GLY A 18 1.58 5.99 6.88
CA GLY A 18 2.73 6.52 7.61
C GLY A 18 3.98 5.66 7.51
N HIS A 19 5.04 6.12 8.18
CA HIS A 19 6.33 5.46 8.23
C HIS A 19 6.86 5.40 9.67
N SER A 20 7.21 4.20 10.15
CA SER A 20 7.79 4.03 11.47
C SER A 20 9.16 4.70 11.55
N LEU A 21 9.34 5.58 12.54
CA LEU A 21 10.60 6.23 12.89
C LEU A 21 11.37 5.45 13.97
N GLY A 22 10.79 4.35 14.47
CA GLY A 22 11.36 3.51 15.50
C GLY A 22 10.77 3.72 16.88
N LEU A 23 11.29 2.94 17.84
CA LEU A 23 10.89 2.97 19.25
C LEU A 23 11.52 4.17 19.96
N ASP A 24 10.69 5.02 20.54
CA ASP A 24 11.10 5.96 21.57
C ASP A 24 11.17 5.20 22.91
N ALA A 25 12.38 4.88 23.34
CA ALA A 25 12.62 4.10 24.56
C ALA A 25 12.22 4.84 25.84
N ASP A 26 12.28 6.18 25.84
CA ASP A 26 11.93 6.99 27.00
C ASP A 26 10.41 7.03 27.20
N ARG A 27 9.66 6.98 26.09
CA ARG A 27 8.18 6.98 26.09
C ARG A 27 7.57 5.58 26.06
N GLY A 28 8.33 4.56 25.69
CA GLY A 28 7.83 3.21 25.49
C GLY A 28 6.81 3.09 24.34
N ALA A 29 6.94 3.96 23.33
CA ALA A 29 6.02 4.07 22.20
C ALA A 29 6.78 4.08 20.88
N VAL A 30 6.17 3.53 19.83
CA VAL A 30 6.72 3.59 18.47
C VAL A 30 6.21 4.85 17.78
N GLN A 31 7.10 5.63 17.20
CA GLN A 31 6.76 6.83 16.46
C GLN A 31 6.44 6.47 15.01
N VAL A 32 5.30 6.94 14.49
CA VAL A 32 4.91 6.80 13.09
C VAL A 32 4.69 8.19 12.50
N ARG A 33 5.49 8.54 11.50
CA ARG A 33 5.32 9.79 10.75
C ARG A 33 4.14 9.64 9.80
N LEU A 34 3.20 10.58 9.84
CA LEU A 34 2.06 10.67 8.93
C LEU A 34 1.96 12.11 8.42
N GLY A 35 2.32 12.34 7.16
CA GLY A 35 2.44 13.68 6.61
C GLY A 35 3.48 14.51 7.35
N ALA A 36 3.03 15.61 7.96
CA ALA A 36 3.86 16.50 8.79
C ALA A 36 3.86 16.12 10.28
N ASP A 37 2.96 15.23 10.69
CA ASP A 37 2.76 14.85 12.08
C ASP A 37 3.53 13.57 12.44
N VAL A 38 3.75 13.38 13.74
CA VAL A 38 4.30 12.16 14.32
C VAL A 38 3.32 11.62 15.34
N GLU A 39 2.75 10.47 15.06
CA GLU A 39 1.85 9.74 15.93
C GLU A 39 2.64 8.80 16.83
N GLU A 40 2.36 8.84 18.13
CA GLU A 40 2.89 7.86 19.09
C GLU A 40 1.92 6.68 19.19
N LEU A 41 2.44 5.47 19.00
CA LEU A 41 1.70 4.21 19.12
C LEU A 41 2.23 3.39 20.27
N GLY A 42 1.32 2.99 21.18
CA GLY A 42 1.63 1.94 22.14
C GLY A 42 1.96 0.63 21.42
N LEU A 43 2.68 -0.28 22.08
CA LEU A 43 3.15 -1.53 21.45
C LEU A 43 2.02 -2.38 20.85
N ALA A 44 0.84 -2.42 21.48
CA ALA A 44 -0.31 -3.14 20.98
C ALA A 44 -0.92 -2.49 19.72
N GLU A 45 -1.07 -1.16 19.71
CA GLU A 45 -1.51 -0.43 18.52
C GLU A 45 -0.50 -0.58 17.38
N PHE A 46 0.80 -0.47 17.69
CA PHE A 46 1.85 -0.66 16.71
C PHE A 46 1.85 -2.09 16.14
N ALA A 47 1.54 -3.11 16.94
CA ALA A 47 1.40 -4.48 16.46
C ALA A 47 0.25 -4.62 15.46
N VAL A 48 -0.92 -4.04 15.73
CA VAL A 48 -2.05 -4.02 14.77
C VAL A 48 -1.69 -3.25 13.49
N TRP A 49 -1.06 -2.08 13.62
CA TRP A 49 -0.60 -1.30 12.46
C TRP A 49 0.43 -2.07 11.63
N SER A 50 1.35 -2.79 12.28
CA SER A 50 2.35 -3.62 11.61
C SER A 50 1.70 -4.79 10.87
N LEU A 51 0.71 -5.46 11.47
CA LEU A 51 -0.03 -6.54 10.81
C LEU A 51 -0.78 -6.07 9.56
N ALA A 52 -1.15 -4.80 9.45
CA ALA A 52 -1.80 -4.28 8.24
C ALA A 52 -0.86 -4.20 7.02
N HIS A 53 0.47 -4.32 7.19
CA HIS A 53 1.41 -4.29 6.07
C HIS A 53 1.32 -5.52 5.16
N GLY A 54 0.79 -6.64 5.67
CA GLY A 54 0.54 -7.85 4.91
C GLY A 54 0.49 -9.09 5.79
N ASP A 55 0.18 -10.23 5.18
CA ASP A 55 0.16 -11.52 5.87
C ASP A 55 1.56 -11.91 6.35
N PRO A 56 1.79 -12.11 7.66
CA PRO A 56 3.06 -12.60 8.18
C PRO A 56 3.44 -14.00 7.67
N ALA A 57 2.46 -14.83 7.33
CA ALA A 57 2.68 -16.15 6.73
C ALA A 57 2.93 -16.08 5.22
N GLY A 58 2.71 -14.91 4.62
CA GLY A 58 2.73 -14.70 3.18
C GLY A 58 1.50 -15.26 2.47
N GLY A 59 1.24 -14.76 1.26
CA GLY A 59 0.13 -15.23 0.44
C GLY A 59 -0.32 -14.16 -0.57
N ASP A 60 -1.14 -14.61 -1.52
CA ASP A 60 -1.70 -13.75 -2.58
C ASP A 60 -3.16 -13.34 -2.28
N ALA A 61 -3.70 -13.76 -1.13
CA ALA A 61 -5.04 -13.40 -0.72
C ALA A 61 -5.09 -11.89 -0.37
N PRO A 62 -6.15 -11.17 -0.75
CA PRO A 62 -6.35 -9.79 -0.34
C PRO A 62 -6.30 -9.65 1.19
N TRP A 63 -5.53 -8.69 1.68
CA TRP A 63 -5.29 -8.51 3.12
C TRP A 63 -6.17 -7.37 3.68
N GLY A 64 -7.34 -7.76 4.20
CA GLY A 64 -8.35 -6.85 4.76
C GLY A 64 -8.46 -6.89 6.28
N THR A 65 -9.45 -6.19 6.84
CA THR A 65 -9.72 -6.13 8.29
C THR A 65 -9.80 -7.54 8.91
N ALA A 66 -10.50 -8.47 8.26
CA ALA A 66 -10.66 -9.84 8.76
C ALA A 66 -9.34 -10.60 8.87
N GLY A 67 -8.42 -10.43 7.90
CA GLY A 67 -7.10 -11.07 7.93
C GLY A 67 -6.24 -10.54 9.07
N VAL A 68 -6.23 -9.22 9.25
CA VAL A 68 -5.50 -8.57 10.35
C VAL A 68 -6.00 -9.02 11.72
N LEU A 69 -7.32 -9.07 11.93
CA LEU A 69 -7.89 -9.53 13.19
C LEU A 69 -7.62 -11.01 13.46
N ALA A 70 -7.67 -11.86 12.43
CA ALA A 70 -7.32 -13.28 12.55
C ALA A 70 -5.84 -13.46 12.92
N ALA A 71 -4.93 -12.71 12.29
CA ALA A 71 -3.51 -12.73 12.62
C ALA A 71 -3.23 -12.20 14.03
N ALA A 72 -3.96 -11.16 14.46
CA ALA A 72 -3.87 -10.61 15.81
C ALA A 72 -4.33 -11.63 16.87
N ASP A 73 -5.43 -12.34 16.63
CA ASP A 73 -5.92 -13.42 17.50
C ASP A 73 -4.90 -14.56 17.61
N GLN A 74 -4.33 -15.00 16.48
CA GLN A 74 -3.27 -16.02 16.46
C GLN A 74 -2.02 -15.58 17.23
N ALA A 75 -1.71 -14.28 17.22
CA ALA A 75 -0.60 -13.71 17.99
C ALA A 75 -0.93 -13.46 19.47
N GLY A 76 -2.17 -13.70 19.92
CA GLY A 76 -2.63 -13.43 21.28
C GLY A 76 -2.74 -11.95 21.61
N LEU A 77 -2.95 -11.09 20.61
CA LEU A 77 -3.05 -9.64 20.79
C LEU A 77 -4.45 -9.25 21.27
N ALA A 78 -4.57 -9.02 22.57
CA ALA A 78 -5.81 -8.56 23.18
C ALA A 78 -6.21 -7.15 22.67
N GLY A 79 -7.51 -6.91 22.53
CA GLY A 79 -8.04 -5.58 22.16
C GLY A 79 -7.79 -5.17 20.70
N ALA A 80 -7.42 -6.11 19.82
CA ALA A 80 -7.06 -5.80 18.43
C ALA A 80 -8.14 -5.03 17.65
N GLU A 81 -9.42 -5.35 17.86
CA GLU A 81 -10.54 -4.65 17.22
C GLU A 81 -10.66 -3.18 17.65
N GLU A 82 -10.46 -2.91 18.94
CA GLU A 82 -10.46 -1.54 19.49
C GLU A 82 -9.27 -0.74 18.96
N HIS A 83 -8.07 -1.34 18.97
CA HIS A 83 -6.86 -0.73 18.42
C HIS A 83 -7.01 -0.45 16.92
N LEU A 84 -7.57 -1.38 16.14
CA LEU A 84 -7.85 -1.18 14.72
C LEU A 84 -8.82 -0.02 14.51
N GLY A 85 -9.91 0.04 15.28
CA GLY A 85 -10.87 1.13 15.25
C GLY A 85 -10.23 2.50 15.55
N SER A 86 -9.39 2.57 16.59
CA SER A 86 -8.60 3.75 16.97
C SER A 86 -7.70 4.21 15.81
N LEU A 87 -6.93 3.29 15.23
CA LEU A 87 -6.00 3.57 14.14
C LEU A 87 -6.71 4.04 12.86
N VAL A 88 -7.86 3.46 12.52
CA VAL A 88 -8.70 3.94 11.41
C VAL A 88 -9.24 5.34 11.71
N GLY A 89 -9.73 5.59 12.93
CA GLY A 89 -10.23 6.90 13.34
C GLY A 89 -9.18 8.01 13.31
N ARG A 90 -7.91 7.67 13.58
CA ARG A 90 -6.74 8.56 13.50
C ARG A 90 -6.15 8.68 12.09
N GLY A 91 -6.61 7.89 11.13
CA GLY A 91 -6.08 7.89 9.76
C GLY A 91 -4.72 7.19 9.59
N LEU A 92 -4.32 6.33 10.53
CA LEU A 92 -3.13 5.48 10.42
C LEU A 92 -3.42 4.16 9.67
N LEU A 93 -4.69 3.81 9.54
CA LEU A 93 -5.17 2.70 8.71
C LEU A 93 -6.29 3.20 7.79
N ALA A 94 -6.32 2.72 6.56
CA ALA A 94 -7.38 3.00 5.60
C ALA A 94 -8.02 1.69 5.09
N ARG A 95 -9.35 1.64 5.09
CA ARG A 95 -10.11 0.59 4.41
C ARG A 95 -10.38 1.02 2.98
N VAL A 96 -10.11 0.15 2.03
CA VAL A 96 -10.23 0.47 0.61
C VAL A 96 -10.75 -0.72 -0.17
N GLU A 97 -11.61 -0.46 -1.15
CA GLU A 97 -12.08 -1.44 -2.12
C GLU A 97 -11.45 -1.09 -3.48
N PRO A 98 -10.50 -1.90 -4.00
CA PRO A 98 -9.94 -1.68 -5.33
C PRO A 98 -11.04 -1.61 -6.39
N GLY A 99 -10.94 -0.62 -7.29
CA GLY A 99 -11.97 -0.33 -8.30
C GLY A 99 -13.22 0.39 -7.77
N GLY A 100 -13.34 0.60 -6.45
CA GLY A 100 -14.45 1.31 -5.82
C GLY A 100 -14.17 2.80 -5.55
N PRO A 101 -15.19 3.58 -5.14
CA PRO A 101 -15.01 5.00 -4.79
C PRO A 101 -13.99 5.24 -3.68
N SER A 102 -13.90 4.33 -2.70
CA SER A 102 -12.94 4.43 -1.59
C SER A 102 -11.49 4.37 -2.06
N ALA A 103 -11.19 3.66 -3.16
CA ALA A 103 -9.86 3.66 -3.78
C ALA A 103 -9.48 5.05 -4.26
N ARG A 104 -10.41 5.73 -4.92
CA ARG A 104 -10.19 7.07 -5.41
C ARG A 104 -10.01 8.07 -4.26
N ASP A 105 -10.91 8.03 -3.28
CA ASP A 105 -10.86 8.92 -2.12
C ASP A 105 -9.56 8.78 -1.34
N LEU A 106 -9.04 7.55 -1.19
CA LEU A 106 -7.73 7.32 -0.60
C LEU A 106 -6.62 7.92 -1.48
N ALA A 107 -6.61 7.57 -2.77
CA ALA A 107 -5.55 7.94 -3.69
C ALA A 107 -5.39 9.46 -3.87
N ASP A 108 -6.45 10.25 -3.69
CA ASP A 108 -6.37 11.71 -3.71
C ASP A 108 -5.67 12.31 -2.48
N ARG A 109 -5.59 11.57 -1.36
CA ARG A 109 -5.07 12.07 -0.07
C ARG A 109 -3.71 11.51 0.32
N VAL A 110 -3.33 10.38 -0.27
CA VAL A 110 -2.05 9.71 0.03
C VAL A 110 -1.09 9.78 -1.14
N ARG A 111 0.18 9.53 -0.87
CA ARG A 111 1.28 9.38 -1.81
C ARG A 111 1.95 8.04 -1.57
N LEU A 112 2.49 7.48 -2.64
CA LEU A 112 3.37 6.31 -2.57
C LEU A 112 4.81 6.80 -2.46
N LEU A 113 5.49 6.43 -1.37
CA LEU A 113 6.88 6.78 -1.14
C LEU A 113 7.75 5.53 -1.27
N PRO A 114 8.75 5.51 -2.17
CA PRO A 114 9.72 4.43 -2.22
C PRO A 114 10.63 4.51 -0.98
N LEU A 115 10.78 3.38 -0.30
CA LEU A 115 11.73 3.21 0.82
C LEU A 115 12.98 2.44 0.38
N THR A 116 13.02 2.01 -0.87
CA THR A 116 14.15 1.30 -1.48
C THR A 116 14.39 1.77 -2.91
N THR A 117 15.50 1.34 -3.50
CA THR A 117 15.85 1.69 -4.88
C THR A 117 15.35 0.62 -5.85
N GLY A 118 14.94 1.05 -7.04
CA GLY A 118 14.66 0.14 -8.14
C GLY A 118 15.92 -0.46 -8.74
N ARG A 119 15.92 -1.77 -8.98
CA ARG A 119 17.03 -2.51 -9.60
C ARG A 119 16.77 -2.89 -11.07
N GLY A 120 15.58 -2.59 -11.59
CA GLY A 120 15.15 -2.94 -12.93
C GLY A 120 14.97 -4.44 -13.12
N ASN A 121 14.91 -4.86 -14.38
CA ASN A 121 14.78 -6.24 -14.81
C ASN A 121 16.15 -6.89 -15.10
N THR A 122 16.15 -8.10 -15.65
CA THR A 122 17.35 -8.74 -16.22
C THR A 122 17.06 -9.23 -17.63
N ALA A 123 18.11 -9.54 -18.40
CA ALA A 123 17.93 -10.18 -19.71
C ALA A 123 17.22 -11.55 -19.61
N GLN A 124 17.40 -12.26 -18.48
CA GLN A 124 16.77 -13.56 -18.22
C GLN A 124 15.30 -13.41 -17.79
N GLN A 125 14.94 -12.29 -17.18
CA GLN A 125 13.59 -11.99 -16.68
C GLN A 125 13.17 -10.58 -17.11
N PRO A 126 12.93 -10.34 -18.41
CA PRO A 126 12.69 -9.00 -18.94
C PRO A 126 11.37 -8.38 -18.48
N LEU A 127 10.42 -9.20 -18.01
CA LEU A 127 9.09 -8.75 -17.56
C LEU A 127 8.98 -8.61 -16.03
N VAL A 128 10.03 -8.96 -15.29
CA VAL A 128 10.03 -8.94 -13.81
C VAL A 128 10.98 -7.84 -13.34
N TYR A 129 10.42 -6.82 -12.71
CA TYR A 129 11.18 -5.70 -12.18
C TYR A 129 11.43 -5.90 -10.69
N ARG A 130 12.63 -5.53 -10.25
CA ARG A 130 13.11 -5.84 -8.88
C ARG A 130 13.29 -4.57 -8.07
N LEU A 131 12.91 -4.64 -6.80
CA LEU A 131 13.05 -3.58 -5.80
C LEU A 131 13.91 -4.09 -4.64
N GLY A 132 14.87 -3.29 -4.17
CA GLY A 132 15.71 -3.68 -3.05
C GLY A 132 17.06 -2.96 -3.00
N THR A 133 17.93 -3.45 -2.12
CA THR A 133 19.30 -2.97 -2.00
C THR A 133 20.23 -3.74 -2.95
N ALA A 134 21.52 -3.36 -3.00
CA ALA A 134 22.51 -4.09 -3.78
C ALA A 134 22.55 -5.59 -3.42
N ASP A 135 22.50 -5.88 -2.12
CA ASP A 135 22.70 -7.22 -1.55
C ASP A 135 21.39 -7.98 -1.30
N HIS A 136 20.24 -7.30 -1.34
CA HIS A 136 18.96 -7.90 -0.95
C HIS A 136 17.83 -7.54 -1.90
N LEU A 137 17.10 -8.55 -2.38
CA LEU A 137 15.86 -8.39 -3.14
C LEU A 137 14.71 -8.32 -2.14
N LEU A 138 13.97 -7.22 -2.13
CA LEU A 138 12.82 -7.02 -1.26
C LEU A 138 11.53 -7.45 -1.95
N ALA A 139 11.30 -6.99 -3.18
CA ALA A 139 10.07 -7.28 -3.90
C ALA A 139 10.30 -7.37 -5.41
N VAL A 140 9.33 -7.99 -6.08
CA VAL A 140 9.21 -7.98 -7.54
C VAL A 140 7.89 -7.32 -7.95
N ALA A 141 7.89 -6.70 -9.13
CA ALA A 141 6.78 -5.93 -9.64
C ALA A 141 6.65 -6.08 -11.16
N SER A 142 5.45 -5.79 -11.67
CA SER A 142 5.27 -5.49 -13.10
C SER A 142 6.03 -4.21 -13.47
N SER A 143 6.23 -3.95 -14.77
CA SER A 143 6.81 -2.69 -15.24
C SER A 143 6.02 -1.48 -14.72
N THR A 144 4.68 -1.57 -14.77
CA THR A 144 3.78 -0.49 -14.40
C THR A 144 3.85 -0.17 -12.91
N THR A 145 3.80 -1.20 -12.06
CA THR A 145 3.97 -1.01 -10.62
C THR A 145 5.36 -0.48 -10.30
N TYR A 146 6.40 -0.99 -10.98
CA TYR A 146 7.78 -0.51 -10.79
C TYR A 146 7.93 0.98 -11.15
N ASP A 147 7.37 1.41 -12.28
CA ASP A 147 7.41 2.81 -12.71
C ASP A 147 6.68 3.72 -11.71
N LEU A 148 5.51 3.30 -11.21
CA LEU A 148 4.80 4.03 -10.16
C LEU A 148 5.63 4.12 -8.87
N VAL A 149 6.27 3.04 -8.42
CA VAL A 149 7.17 3.08 -7.25
C VAL A 149 8.33 4.05 -7.48
N ALA A 150 8.91 4.06 -8.67
CA ALA A 150 10.04 4.92 -9.01
C ALA A 150 9.66 6.41 -9.04
N TRP A 151 8.45 6.76 -9.47
CA TRP A 151 8.12 8.15 -9.84
C TRP A 151 6.92 8.76 -9.10
N ALA A 152 6.06 7.98 -8.45
CA ALA A 152 4.83 8.50 -7.83
C ALA A 152 5.08 9.53 -6.73
N HIS A 153 6.23 9.45 -6.06
CA HIS A 153 6.65 10.43 -5.06
C HIS A 153 6.91 11.83 -5.64
N LEU A 154 6.97 12.02 -6.96
CA LEU A 154 7.06 13.34 -7.58
C LEU A 154 5.70 14.07 -7.67
N GLU A 155 4.60 13.33 -7.48
CA GLU A 155 3.25 13.90 -7.46
C GLU A 155 2.78 14.16 -6.02
N THR A 156 1.78 15.04 -5.91
CA THR A 156 1.19 15.41 -4.61
C THR A 156 0.16 14.40 -4.10
N SER A 157 -0.27 13.46 -4.96
CA SER A 157 -1.16 12.36 -4.57
C SER A 157 -0.94 11.14 -5.47
N LEU A 158 -1.32 9.97 -4.98
CA LEU A 158 -1.27 8.71 -5.70
C LEU A 158 -2.18 8.73 -6.92
N TRP A 159 -3.35 9.36 -6.81
CA TRP A 159 -4.23 9.55 -7.94
C TRP A 159 -3.54 10.32 -9.08
N ARG A 160 -2.87 11.43 -8.76
CA ARG A 160 -2.15 12.22 -9.76
C ARG A 160 -1.00 11.42 -10.38
N ALA A 161 -0.31 10.59 -9.61
CA ALA A 161 0.70 9.68 -10.13
C ALA A 161 0.11 8.69 -11.15
N CYS A 162 -1.01 8.05 -10.83
CA CYS A 162 -1.72 7.16 -11.77
C CYS A 162 -2.15 7.91 -13.03
N ALA A 163 -2.75 9.10 -12.90
CA ALA A 163 -3.18 9.91 -14.03
C ALA A 163 -2.01 10.37 -14.93
N ALA A 164 -0.90 10.78 -14.33
CA ALA A 164 0.30 11.18 -15.05
C ALA A 164 0.93 9.98 -15.79
N ALA A 165 1.02 8.82 -15.14
CA ALA A 165 1.55 7.59 -15.74
C ALA A 165 0.68 7.12 -16.93
N ALA A 166 -0.64 7.07 -16.76
CA ALA A 166 -1.59 6.78 -17.84
C ALA A 166 -1.42 7.72 -19.04
N ALA A 167 -1.34 9.03 -18.78
CA ALA A 167 -1.16 10.01 -19.85
C ALA A 167 0.18 9.86 -20.58
N VAL A 168 1.25 9.46 -19.88
CA VAL A 168 2.55 9.14 -20.52
C VAL A 168 2.42 7.90 -21.39
N ALA A 169 1.82 6.82 -20.89
CA ALA A 169 1.64 5.57 -21.63
C ALA A 169 0.79 5.79 -22.90
N ALA A 170 -0.31 6.53 -22.79
CA ALA A 170 -1.17 6.87 -23.92
C ALA A 170 -0.42 7.68 -25.00
N ARG A 171 0.40 8.67 -24.60
CA ARG A 171 1.25 9.44 -25.54
C ARG A 171 2.32 8.57 -26.22
N ALA A 172 2.77 7.52 -25.55
CA ALA A 172 3.69 6.54 -26.11
C ALA A 172 3.01 5.51 -27.04
N GLY A 173 1.68 5.60 -27.21
CA GLY A 173 0.91 4.73 -28.10
C GLY A 173 0.45 3.42 -27.46
N ALA A 174 0.52 3.28 -26.13
CA ALA A 174 -0.11 2.16 -25.45
C ALA A 174 -1.64 2.24 -25.61
N THR A 175 -2.29 1.08 -25.67
CA THR A 175 -3.75 0.97 -25.81
C THR A 175 -4.37 0.04 -24.78
N ASP A 176 -3.56 -0.63 -23.97
CA ASP A 176 -4.03 -1.51 -22.89
C ASP A 176 -4.69 -0.65 -21.80
N PRO A 177 -5.98 -0.85 -21.47
CA PRO A 177 -6.66 -0.12 -20.41
C PRO A 177 -5.92 -0.15 -19.07
N GLY A 178 -5.26 -1.27 -18.73
CA GLY A 178 -4.45 -1.41 -17.53
C GLY A 178 -3.20 -0.54 -17.51
N LEU A 179 -2.87 0.13 -18.62
CA LEU A 179 -1.75 1.06 -18.76
C LEU A 179 -2.18 2.51 -19.02
N VAL A 180 -3.36 2.73 -19.61
CA VAL A 180 -3.80 4.06 -20.07
C VAL A 180 -5.00 4.62 -19.31
N GLU A 181 -5.72 3.77 -18.56
CA GLU A 181 -6.81 4.20 -17.70
C GLU A 181 -6.31 4.34 -16.25
N PRO A 182 -6.31 5.56 -15.67
CA PRO A 182 -5.78 5.80 -14.33
C PRO A 182 -6.46 4.95 -13.23
N GLU A 183 -7.75 4.67 -13.39
CA GLU A 183 -8.56 3.86 -12.48
C GLU A 183 -8.13 2.39 -12.48
N GLU A 184 -7.80 1.84 -13.65
CA GLU A 184 -7.29 0.47 -13.76
C GLU A 184 -5.87 0.37 -13.23
N LEU A 185 -5.03 1.38 -13.49
CA LEU A 185 -3.70 1.50 -12.89
C LEU A 185 -3.74 1.52 -11.37
N LEU A 186 -4.63 2.35 -10.80
CA LEU A 186 -4.82 2.44 -9.35
C LEU A 186 -5.29 1.09 -8.79
N THR A 187 -6.26 0.45 -9.44
CA THR A 187 -6.76 -0.87 -9.03
C THR A 187 -5.64 -1.91 -9.01
N GLY A 188 -4.87 -2.02 -10.10
CA GLY A 188 -3.75 -2.94 -10.20
C GLY A 188 -2.65 -2.66 -9.17
N LEU A 189 -2.34 -1.39 -8.91
CA LEU A 189 -1.38 -1.00 -7.88
C LEU A 189 -1.87 -1.42 -6.48
N LEU A 190 -3.11 -1.11 -6.13
CA LEU A 190 -3.67 -1.45 -4.81
C LEU A 190 -3.69 -2.97 -4.59
N THR A 191 -4.03 -3.76 -5.61
CA THR A 191 -3.98 -5.22 -5.55
C THR A 191 -2.56 -5.75 -5.30
N ALA A 192 -1.53 -5.10 -5.83
CA ALA A 192 -0.13 -5.50 -5.62
C ALA A 192 0.51 -4.89 -4.36
N LEU A 193 -0.17 -3.98 -3.67
CA LEU A 193 0.46 -3.07 -2.73
C LEU A 193 0.97 -3.77 -1.46
N HIS A 194 0.25 -4.76 -0.92
CA HIS A 194 0.69 -5.47 0.29
C HIS A 194 2.02 -6.20 0.10
N ALA A 195 2.33 -6.71 -1.09
CA ALA A 195 3.64 -7.32 -1.36
C ALA A 195 4.79 -6.29 -1.22
N LEU A 196 4.52 -5.01 -1.53
CA LEU A 196 5.48 -3.93 -1.39
C LEU A 196 5.53 -3.38 0.04
N LEU A 197 4.40 -3.30 0.72
CA LEU A 197 4.29 -2.82 2.10
C LEU A 197 4.93 -3.81 3.09
N ALA A 198 4.62 -5.10 2.99
CA ALA A 198 5.12 -6.15 3.87
C ALA A 198 6.65 -6.24 3.86
N THR A 199 7.27 -5.88 2.75
CA THR A 199 8.73 -5.93 2.57
C THR A 199 9.41 -4.60 2.90
N GLY A 200 8.63 -3.57 3.25
CA GLY A 200 9.14 -2.22 3.47
C GLY A 200 9.75 -1.60 2.21
N ALA A 201 9.35 -2.05 1.01
CA ALA A 201 9.81 -1.46 -0.24
C ALA A 201 9.19 -0.07 -0.48
N VAL A 202 7.99 0.15 0.07
CA VAL A 202 7.23 1.40 -0.02
C VAL A 202 6.51 1.68 1.29
N CYS A 203 6.06 2.92 1.47
CA CYS A 203 4.95 3.23 2.37
C CYS A 203 3.92 4.14 1.67
N LEU A 204 2.70 4.15 2.20
CA LEU A 204 1.71 5.18 1.89
C LEU A 204 1.76 6.28 2.93
N ASP A 205 1.62 7.51 2.51
CA ASP A 205 1.73 8.66 3.42
C ASP A 205 0.88 9.84 2.96
N THR A 206 0.45 10.70 3.86
CA THR A 206 -0.32 11.89 3.51
C THR A 206 0.61 13.04 3.08
N TRP A 207 0.08 13.97 2.30
CA TRP A 207 0.84 15.16 1.90
C TRP A 207 0.85 16.17 3.04
N GLY A 208 2.03 16.44 3.60
CA GLY A 208 2.21 17.23 4.83
C GLY A 208 2.13 18.76 4.69
N VAL A 209 1.28 19.32 3.82
CA VAL A 209 0.96 20.76 3.93
C VAL A 209 -0.25 20.89 4.83
N ALA A 210 -0.07 21.57 5.96
CA ALA A 210 -1.17 21.96 6.82
C ALA A 210 -2.25 22.66 5.98
N ALA A 211 -3.50 22.21 6.16
CA ALA A 211 -4.68 22.86 5.58
C ALA A 211 -4.89 24.26 6.15
#